data_AF-A0A2N2DDL5-F1
#
_entry.id   AF-A0A2N2DDL5-F1
#
_cell.length_a   1.000
_cell.length_b   1.000
_cell.length_c   1.000
_cell.angle_alpha   90.00
_cell.angle_beta   90.00
_cell.angle_gamma   90.00
#
_symmetry.space_group_name_H-M   'P 1'
#
loop_
_entity.id
_entity.type
_entity.pdbx_description
1 polymer ?
#
loop_
_entity_poly.entity_id
_entity_poly.type
_entity_poly.pdbx_seq_one_letter_code
_entity_poly.pdbx_strand_id
1 'polypeptide(L)'
;MKIDEPWEMLADKKIWAMLTNPENEIDTGCSRLMFIELYRRIKNLEHEANTLKVLLFLYGIIEEKVFNIALAEVNTFFQEEDDEQAKKVDFLANSGISFADWAAFNIKGKFDNNINS
;
A
#
# COMPACT_ATOMS: atom_id res chain seq x y z
N MET A 1 18.25 12.01 22.94
CA MET A 1 17.38 11.34 21.95
C MET A 1 18.06 10.03 21.61
N LYS A 2 17.45 8.87 21.87
CA LYS A 2 18.03 7.59 21.43
C LYS A 2 17.96 7.58 19.89
N ILE A 3 19.09 7.28 19.26
CA ILE A 3 19.14 7.00 17.83
C ILE A 3 18.55 5.60 17.72
N ASP A 4 17.29 5.50 17.29
CA ASP A 4 16.71 4.20 16.93
C ASP A 4 17.53 3.64 15.78
N GLU A 5 17.95 2.39 15.89
CA GLU A 5 18.72 1.75 14.82
C GLU A 5 17.88 1.66 13.55
N PRO A 6 18.46 1.77 12.33
CA PRO A 6 17.70 1.90 11.08
C PRO A 6 16.66 0.79 10.85
N TRP A 7 16.93 -0.42 11.35
CA TRP A 7 16.00 -1.55 11.25
C TRP A 7 14.84 -1.47 12.25
N GLU A 8 15.00 -0.79 13.39
CA GLU A 8 13.93 -0.56 14.35
C GLU A 8 12.90 0.46 13.84
N MET A 9 13.26 1.29 12.86
CA MET A 9 12.36 2.19 12.14
C MET A 9 11.50 1.48 11.08
N LEU A 10 11.93 0.30 10.62
CA LEU A 10 11.31 -0.45 9.52
C LEU A 10 10.24 -1.45 9.96
N ALA A 11 9.92 -1.51 11.26
CA ALA A 11 8.79 -2.28 11.75
C ALA A 11 7.46 -1.71 11.22
N ASP A 12 6.51 -2.59 10.84
CA ASP A 12 5.22 -2.20 10.23
C ASP A 12 4.53 -1.06 10.95
N LYS A 13 4.45 -1.16 12.28
CA LYS A 13 3.80 -0.17 13.12
C LYS A 13 4.46 1.21 13.05
N LYS A 14 5.79 1.28 12.86
CA LYS A 14 6.53 2.56 12.75
C LYS A 14 6.45 3.14 11.35
N ILE A 15 6.54 2.33 10.29
CA ILE A 15 6.30 2.79 8.92
C ILE A 15 4.89 3.36 8.79
N TRP A 16 3.88 2.64 9.28
CA TRP A 16 2.51 3.15 9.31
C TRP A 16 2.38 4.41 10.15
N ALA A 17 2.92 4.45 11.38
CA ALA A 17 2.88 5.66 12.21
C ALA A 17 3.50 6.89 11.52
N MET A 18 4.59 6.71 10.76
CA MET A 18 5.22 7.78 9.99
C MET A 18 4.36 8.21 8.80
N LEU A 19 3.80 7.27 8.03
CA LEU A 19 2.92 7.57 6.89
C LEU A 19 1.59 8.21 7.30
N THR A 20 1.11 7.92 8.51
CA THR A 20 -0.17 8.46 9.04
C THR A 20 -0.07 9.84 9.68
N ASN A 21 1.14 10.39 9.84
CA ASN A 21 1.34 11.75 10.35
C ASN A 21 1.89 12.67 9.25
N PRO A 22 1.03 13.36 8.49
CA PRO A 22 1.45 14.22 7.37
C PRO A 22 2.28 15.44 7.80
N GLU A 23 2.33 15.77 9.10
CA GLU A 23 3.16 16.87 9.63
C GLU A 23 4.59 16.45 9.98
N ASN A 24 4.91 15.15 9.97
CA ASN A 24 6.27 14.70 10.23
C ASN A 24 7.16 14.93 9.00
N GLU A 25 8.23 15.71 9.14
CA GLU A 25 9.29 15.76 8.14
C GLU A 25 9.94 14.37 8.02
N ILE A 26 9.77 13.74 6.85
CA ILE A 26 10.41 12.47 6.54
C ILE A 26 11.78 12.78 5.92
N ASP A 27 12.85 12.46 6.65
CA ASP A 27 14.21 12.57 6.14
C ASP A 27 14.39 11.75 4.84
N THR A 28 15.25 12.22 3.94
CA THR A 28 15.49 11.58 2.64
C THR A 28 16.12 10.18 2.80
N GLY A 29 16.99 10.00 3.80
CA GLY A 29 17.58 8.71 4.14
C GLY A 29 16.53 7.73 4.67
N CYS A 30 15.64 8.21 5.54
CA CYS A 30 14.50 7.44 6.04
C CYS A 30 13.53 7.03 4.93
N SER A 31 13.20 7.95 4.02
CA SER A 31 12.35 7.68 2.85
C SER A 31 12.90 6.55 1.99
N ARG A 32 14.22 6.58 1.71
CA ARG A 32 14.89 5.55 0.92
C ARG A 32 14.82 4.17 1.59
N LEU A 33 15.04 4.10 2.90
CA LEU A 33 14.96 2.85 3.65
C LEU A 33 13.53 2.28 3.66
N MET A 34 12.52 3.14 3.77
CA MET A 34 11.11 2.71 3.68
C MET A 34 10.78 2.14 2.30
N PHE A 35 11.20 2.79 1.21
CA PHE A 35 10.99 2.23 -0.14
C PHE A 35 11.69 0.88 -0.33
N ILE A 36 12.92 0.73 0.18
CA ILE A 36 13.65 -0.55 0.13
C ILE A 36 12.85 -1.63 0.85
N GLU A 37 12.32 -1.33 2.04
CA GLU A 37 11.56 -2.28 2.83
C GLU A 37 10.20 -2.63 2.18
N LEU A 38 9.47 -1.64 1.66
CA LEU A 38 8.25 -1.88 0.89
C LEU A 38 8.51 -2.76 -0.33
N TYR A 39 9.58 -2.50 -1.07
CA TYR A 39 9.96 -3.31 -2.23
C TYR A 39 10.34 -4.74 -1.82
N ARG A 40 11.05 -4.90 -0.70
CA ARG A 40 11.39 -6.22 -0.15
C ARG A 40 10.15 -7.05 0.17
N ARG A 41 9.11 -6.41 0.72
CA ARG A 41 7.84 -7.09 1.03
C ARG A 41 7.11 -7.55 -0.21
N ILE A 42 7.04 -6.70 -1.23
CA ILE A 42 6.46 -7.06 -2.53
C ILE A 42 7.19 -8.29 -3.08
N LYS A 43 8.52 -8.28 -3.06
CA LYS A 43 9.33 -9.41 -3.54
C LYS A 43 9.12 -10.70 -2.75
N ASN A 44 8.98 -10.62 -1.43
CA ASN A 44 8.67 -11.79 -0.60
C ASN A 44 7.29 -12.36 -0.93
N LEU A 45 6.27 -11.51 -1.06
CA LEU A 45 4.92 -11.93 -1.40
C LEU A 45 4.86 -12.57 -2.80
N GLU A 46 5.56 -12.00 -3.78
CA GLU A 46 5.72 -12.59 -5.11
C GLU A 46 6.35 -13.99 -5.03
N HIS A 47 7.36 -14.18 -4.18
CA HIS A 47 7.99 -15.49 -3.98
C HIS A 47 7.02 -16.49 -3.35
N GLU A 48 6.36 -16.12 -2.26
CA GLU A 48 5.37 -16.96 -1.56
C GLU A 48 4.23 -17.38 -2.49
N ALA A 49 3.70 -16.45 -3.28
CA ALA A 49 2.64 -16.73 -4.25
C ALA A 49 3.10 -17.74 -5.32
N ASN A 50 4.32 -17.58 -5.85
CA ASN A 50 4.88 -18.51 -6.84
C ASN A 50 5.14 -19.90 -6.25
N THR A 51 5.69 -19.97 -5.04
CA THR A 51 5.90 -21.24 -4.33
C THR A 51 4.58 -21.95 -4.08
N LEU A 52 3.56 -21.24 -3.60
CA LEU A 52 2.23 -21.80 -3.37
C LEU A 52 1.62 -22.34 -4.67
N LYS A 53 1.69 -21.58 -5.77
CA LYS A 53 1.22 -22.02 -7.09
C LYS A 53 1.87 -23.32 -7.51
N VAL A 54 3.20 -23.42 -7.41
CA VAL A 54 3.96 -24.63 -7.75
C VAL A 54 3.54 -25.81 -6.88
N LEU A 55 3.42 -25.63 -5.56
CA LEU A 55 3.01 -26.70 -4.65
C LEU A 55 1.59 -27.20 -4.95
N LEU A 56 0.65 -26.28 -5.19
CA LEU A 56 -0.75 -26.63 -5.49
C LEU A 56 -0.86 -27.47 -6.76
N PHE A 57 -0.06 -27.18 -7.79
CA PHE A 57 0.00 -27.97 -9.02
C PHE A 57 0.76 -29.29 -8.85
N LEU A 58 1.91 -29.27 -8.17
CA LEU A 58 2.71 -30.48 -7.94
C LEU A 58 1.95 -31.53 -7.13
N TYR A 59 1.18 -31.11 -6.13
CA TYR A 59 0.34 -32.01 -5.33
C TYR A 59 -1.03 -32.28 -5.95
N GLY A 60 -1.34 -31.73 -7.12
CA GLY A 60 -2.63 -31.91 -7.81
C GLY A 60 -3.83 -31.39 -7.02
N ILE A 61 -3.63 -30.46 -6.09
CA ILE A 61 -4.69 -29.88 -5.25
C ILE A 61 -5.59 -28.97 -6.09
N ILE A 62 -5.02 -28.29 -7.08
CA ILE A 62 -5.75 -27.41 -8.00
C ILE A 62 -5.37 -27.78 -9.44
N GLU A 63 -6.36 -27.85 -10.32
CA GLU A 63 -6.12 -27.94 -11.76
C GLU A 63 -5.70 -26.58 -12.33
N GLU A 64 -4.74 -26.57 -13.26
CA GLU A 64 -4.24 -25.34 -13.90
C GLU A 64 -5.38 -24.48 -14.48
N LYS A 65 -6.40 -25.12 -15.05
CA LYS A 65 -7.59 -24.44 -15.57
C LYS A 65 -8.35 -23.65 -14.50
N VAL A 66 -8.54 -24.23 -13.31
CA VAL A 66 -9.25 -23.58 -12.20
C VAL A 66 -8.46 -22.40 -11.66
N PHE A 67 -7.14 -22.57 -11.50
CA PHE A 67 -6.25 -21.48 -11.10
C PHE A 67 -6.29 -20.30 -12.08
N ASN A 68 -6.25 -20.58 -13.40
CA ASN A 68 -6.28 -19.54 -14.42
C ASN A 68 -7.61 -18.78 -14.45
N ILE A 69 -8.74 -19.45 -14.18
CA ILE A 69 -10.05 -18.79 -14.06
C ILE A 69 -10.05 -17.85 -12.84
N ALA A 70 -9.63 -18.35 -11.68
CA ALA A 70 -9.56 -17.53 -10.46
C ALA A 70 -8.62 -16.33 -10.63
N LEU A 71 -7.47 -16.52 -11.30
CA LEU A 71 -6.54 -15.42 -11.59
C LEU A 71 -7.16 -14.36 -12.50
N ALA A 72 -7.94 -14.77 -13.50
CA ALA A 72 -8.65 -13.84 -14.37
C ALA A 72 -9.69 -13.01 -13.58
N GLU A 73 -10.48 -13.65 -12.72
CA GLU A 73 -11.46 -12.96 -11.87
C GLU A 73 -10.80 -11.98 -10.91
N VAL A 74 -9.69 -12.36 -10.28
CA VAL A 74 -8.90 -11.48 -9.40
C VAL A 74 -8.36 -10.28 -10.18
N ASN A 75 -7.84 -10.48 -11.39
CA ASN A 75 -7.37 -9.38 -12.23
C ASN A 75 -8.51 -8.43 -12.62
N THR A 76 -9.69 -8.96 -12.96
CA THR A 76 -10.88 -8.14 -13.24
C THR A 76 -11.28 -7.33 -12.01
N PHE A 77 -11.32 -7.94 -10.83
CA PHE A 77 -11.62 -7.23 -9.57
C PHE A 77 -10.64 -6.07 -9.31
N PHE A 78 -9.33 -6.30 -9.44
CA PHE A 78 -8.35 -5.23 -9.23
C PHE A 78 -8.46 -4.13 -10.28
N GLN A 79 -8.77 -4.47 -11.53
CA GLN A 79 -8.97 -3.48 -12.57
C GLN A 79 -10.20 -2.61 -12.31
N GLU A 80 -11.29 -3.18 -11.81
CA GLU A 80 -12.46 -2.43 -11.37
C GLU A 80 -12.15 -1.51 -10.18
N GLU A 81 -11.38 -1.99 -9.20
CA GLU A 81 -10.90 -1.14 -8.09
C GLU A 81 -10.01 0.01 -8.57
N ASP A 82 -9.08 -0.25 -9.49
CA ASP A 82 -8.20 0.78 -10.06
C ASP A 82 -9.01 1.84 -10.82
N ASP A 83 -10.02 1.43 -11.59
CA ASP A 83 -10.93 2.34 -12.30
C ASP A 83 -11.76 3.20 -11.32
N GLU A 84 -12.20 2.63 -10.19
CA GLU A 84 -12.85 3.39 -9.13
C GLU A 84 -11.91 4.37 -8.44
N GLN A 85 -10.67 3.97 -8.17
CA GLN A 85 -9.65 4.83 -7.58
C GLN A 85 -9.30 5.98 -8.52
N ALA A 86 -9.14 5.70 -9.82
CA ALA A 86 -8.90 6.72 -10.84
C ALA A 86 -10.02 7.77 -10.86
N LYS A 87 -11.30 7.34 -10.81
CA LYS A 87 -12.44 8.25 -10.70
C LYS A 87 -12.41 9.10 -9.43
N LYS A 88 -11.97 8.54 -8.29
CA LYS A 88 -11.81 9.29 -7.03
C LYS A 88 -10.70 10.34 -7.17
N VAL A 89 -9.57 9.98 -7.80
CA VAL A 89 -8.46 10.90 -8.08
C VAL A 89 -8.87 12.03 -9.03
N ASP A 90 -9.62 11.72 -10.09
CA ASP A 90 -10.15 12.72 -11.02
C ASP A 90 -11.16 13.66 -10.34
N PHE A 91 -12.05 13.13 -9.50
CA PHE A 91 -12.92 13.94 -8.68
C PHE A 91 -12.12 14.88 -7.77
N LEU A 92 -11.05 14.39 -7.15
CA LEU A 92 -10.17 15.17 -6.27
C LEU A 92 -9.46 16.30 -7.01
N ALA A 93 -8.88 16.01 -8.17
CA ALA A 93 -8.21 17.00 -9.01
C ALA A 93 -9.14 18.19 -9.35
N ASN A 94 -10.46 17.93 -9.40
CA ASN A 94 -11.48 18.92 -9.69
C ASN A 94 -12.18 19.48 -8.44
N SER A 95 -11.89 18.96 -7.23
CA SER A 95 -12.57 19.33 -5.97
C SER A 95 -11.95 20.51 -5.23
N GLY A 96 -10.72 20.91 -5.57
CA GLY A 96 -9.97 21.96 -4.87
C GLY A 96 -9.37 21.52 -3.52
N ILE A 97 -9.54 20.26 -3.11
CA ILE A 97 -8.92 19.67 -1.91
C ILE A 97 -7.47 19.27 -2.23
N SER A 98 -6.52 19.57 -1.33
CA SER A 98 -5.13 19.17 -1.52
C SER A 98 -4.95 17.65 -1.35
N PHE A 99 -3.97 17.06 -2.04
CA PHE A 99 -3.66 15.63 -1.90
C PHE A 99 -3.32 15.25 -0.45
N ALA A 100 -2.66 16.15 0.30
CA ALA A 100 -2.32 15.94 1.70
C ALA A 100 -3.57 15.84 2.58
N ASP A 101 -4.56 16.72 2.38
CA ASP A 101 -5.82 16.72 3.13
C ASP A 101 -6.66 15.48 2.83
N TRP A 102 -6.65 15.02 1.58
CA TRP A 102 -7.32 13.78 1.18
C TRP A 102 -6.65 12.53 1.77
N ALA A 103 -5.32 12.46 1.72
CA ALA A 103 -4.57 11.36 2.32
C ALA A 103 -4.82 11.32 3.83
N ALA A 104 -4.83 12.47 4.49
CA ALA A 104 -5.20 12.60 5.90
C ALA A 104 -6.65 12.14 6.15
N PHE A 105 -7.61 12.52 5.31
CA PHE A 105 -9.01 12.09 5.43
C PHE A 105 -9.18 10.56 5.31
N ASN A 106 -8.55 9.91 4.33
CA ASN A 106 -8.64 8.45 4.19
C ASN A 106 -8.07 7.70 5.39
N ILE A 107 -7.04 8.26 6.02
CA ILE A 107 -6.38 7.66 7.18
C ILE A 107 -7.15 7.95 8.48
N LYS A 108 -7.63 9.19 8.66
CA LYS A 108 -8.25 9.67 9.91
C LYS A 108 -9.78 9.64 9.92
N GLY A 109 -10.42 9.44 8.77
CA GLY A 109 -11.88 9.50 8.57
C GLY A 109 -12.49 10.90 8.70
N LYS A 110 -11.67 11.96 8.75
CA LYS A 110 -12.10 13.36 8.91
C LYS A 110 -11.07 14.33 8.32
N PHE A 111 -11.54 15.48 7.83
CA PHE A 111 -10.66 16.58 7.45
C PHE A 111 -10.24 17.32 8.72
N ASP A 112 -8.96 17.67 8.84
CA ASP A 112 -8.49 18.54 9.91
C ASP A 112 -8.97 19.96 9.57
N ASN A 113 -10.13 20.34 10.10
CA ASN A 113 -10.70 21.69 9.98
C ASN A 113 -9.90 22.69 10.83
N ASN A 114 -8.63 22.92 10.52
CA ASN A 114 -7.90 24.10 10.97
C ASN A 114 -7.75 25.07 9.79
N ILE A 115 -8.88 25.54 9.28
CA ILE A 115 -8.92 26.76 8.47
C ILE A 115 -9.13 27.90 9.48
N ASN A 116 -8.01 28.51 9.88
CA ASN A 116 -7.86 29.83 10.52
C ASN A 116 -9.09 30.39 11.28
N SER A 117 -9.03 30.33 12.61
CA SER A 117 -9.56 31.38 13.49
C SER A 117 -8.51 32.49 13.65
#